data_AF-A0A660TEZ6-F1
#
_entry.id   AF-A0A660TEZ6-F1
#
_cell.length_a   1.000
_cell.length_b   1.000
_cell.length_c   1.000
_cell.angle_alpha   90.00
_cell.angle_beta   90.00
_cell.angle_gamma   90.00
#
_symmetry.space_group_name_H-M   'P 1'
#
loop_
_entity.id
_entity.type
_entity.pdbx_description
1 polymer ?
#
loop_
_entity_poly.entity_id
_entity_poly.type
_entity_poly.pdbx_seq_one_letter_code
_entity_poly.pdbx_strand_id
1 'polypeptide(L)'
;MFVAKFIGRIYSIPASVIDVLPNGAKKEILREKRTVENVLKKVKIGDKVDALIRPEFIHLDKDFNKYKVTGTIKERTFLGEKVEYIVSIDGIDVMVSSSDPGEHMQFSGLY
;
A
#
# COMPACT_ATOMS: atom_id res chain seq x y z
N MET A 1 17.75 -24.17 -13.42
CA MET A 1 18.58 -22.99 -13.13
C MET A 1 17.74 -21.76 -13.49
N PHE A 2 17.21 -21.03 -12.49
CA PHE A 2 16.36 -19.85 -12.71
C PHE A 2 16.91 -18.71 -11.86
N VAL A 3 17.49 -17.72 -12.53
CA VAL A 3 18.09 -16.53 -11.93
C VAL A 3 17.02 -15.44 -11.81
N ALA A 4 17.17 -14.65 -10.74
CA ALA A 4 16.47 -13.42 -10.37
C ALA A 4 15.16 -13.60 -9.58
N LYS A 5 15.30 -13.62 -8.24
CA LYS A 5 14.39 -12.87 -7.36
C LYS A 5 14.46 -11.40 -7.83
N PHE A 6 13.58 -11.04 -8.76
CA PHE A 6 13.55 -9.74 -9.43
C PHE A 6 13.40 -8.61 -8.40
N ILE A 7 14.05 -7.48 -8.72
CA ILE A 7 14.25 -6.29 -7.89
C ILE A 7 12.91 -5.74 -7.35
N GLY A 8 12.76 -5.76 -6.02
CA GLY A 8 11.64 -5.16 -5.28
C GLY A 8 10.40 -6.06 -5.19
N ARG A 9 9.81 -6.18 -3.99
CA ARG A 9 8.51 -6.84 -3.82
C ARG A 9 7.44 -5.94 -4.45
N ILE A 10 6.38 -6.51 -5.01
CA ILE A 10 5.22 -5.76 -5.50
C ILE A 10 3.99 -6.49 -4.98
N TYR A 11 3.05 -5.72 -4.42
CA TYR A 11 1.76 -6.19 -3.96
C TYR A 11 0.69 -5.88 -5.00
N SER A 12 -0.13 -6.88 -5.30
CA SER A 12 -1.31 -6.73 -6.15
C SER A 12 -2.52 -6.48 -5.25
N ILE A 13 -3.15 -5.32 -5.40
CA ILE A 13 -4.29 -4.92 -4.58
C ILE A 13 -5.51 -4.75 -5.49
N PRO A 14 -6.61 -5.47 -5.22
CA PRO A 14 -7.83 -5.33 -6.00
C PRO A 14 -8.34 -3.89 -5.97
N ALA A 15 -8.69 -3.38 -7.13
CA ALA A 15 -9.18 -2.03 -7.33
C ALA A 15 -10.32 -2.02 -8.35
N SER A 16 -11.14 -0.96 -8.30
CA SER A 16 -12.24 -0.78 -9.24
C SER A 16 -12.15 0.59 -9.89
N VAL A 17 -12.41 0.66 -11.19
CA VAL A 17 -12.50 1.94 -11.92
C VAL A 17 -13.83 2.60 -11.58
N ILE A 18 -13.77 3.77 -10.93
CA ILE A 18 -14.97 4.53 -10.51
C ILE A 18 -15.31 5.66 -11.47
N ASP A 19 -14.33 6.13 -12.25
CA ASP A 19 -14.52 7.22 -13.21
C ASP A 19 -13.48 7.11 -14.32
N VAL A 20 -13.83 7.54 -15.53
CA VAL A 20 -12.91 7.57 -16.69
C VAL A 20 -12.81 9.01 -17.18
N LEU A 21 -11.59 9.55 -17.15
CA LEU A 21 -11.27 10.91 -17.57
C LEU A 21 -10.67 10.88 -18.99
N PRO A 22 -10.68 12.01 -19.74
CA PRO A 22 -10.15 12.05 -21.09
C PRO A 22 -8.68 11.59 -21.22
N ASN A 23 -7.86 11.81 -20.18
CA ASN A 23 -6.43 11.44 -20.13
C ASN A 23 -6.08 10.48 -18.96
N GLY A 24 -7.06 9.81 -18.36
CA GLY A 24 -6.81 8.96 -17.21
C GLY A 24 -8.05 8.25 -16.67
N ALA A 25 -7.94 7.65 -15.49
CA ALA A 25 -9.08 7.06 -14.80
C ALA A 25 -8.95 7.30 -13.30
N LYS A 26 -10.08 7.55 -12.62
CA LYS A 26 -10.13 7.46 -11.17
C LYS A 26 -10.43 6.02 -10.79
N LYS A 27 -9.61 5.50 -9.89
CA LYS A 27 -9.77 4.16 -9.32
C LYS A 27 -10.01 4.30 -7.83
N GLU A 28 -10.81 3.41 -7.31
CA GLU A 28 -10.93 3.20 -5.89
C GLU A 28 -10.04 2.00 -5.52
N ILE A 29 -9.07 2.26 -4.64
CA ILE A 29 -8.09 1.30 -4.12
C ILE A 29 -8.16 1.42 -2.61
N LEU A 30 -8.42 0.33 -1.88
CA LEU A 30 -8.45 0.32 -0.41
C LEU A 30 -9.32 1.45 0.20
N ARG A 31 -10.49 1.74 -0.38
CA ARG A 31 -11.42 2.82 0.05
C ARG A 31 -10.88 4.25 -0.18
N GLU A 32 -9.76 4.39 -0.88
CA GLU A 32 -9.21 5.66 -1.30
C GLU A 32 -9.38 5.87 -2.81
N LYS A 33 -9.82 7.07 -3.19
CA LYS A 33 -10.00 7.45 -4.59
C LYS A 33 -8.69 8.04 -5.09
N ARG A 34 -8.02 7.33 -5.99
CA ARG A 34 -6.77 7.78 -6.63
C ARG A 34 -7.00 8.00 -8.12
N THR A 35 -6.59 9.17 -8.59
CA THR A 35 -6.52 9.45 -10.03
C THR A 35 -5.23 8.86 -10.57
N VAL A 36 -5.34 8.03 -11.61
CA VAL A 36 -4.20 7.50 -12.35
C VAL A 36 -4.21 8.12 -13.74
N GLU A 37 -3.15 8.84 -14.07
CA GLU A 37 -2.92 9.42 -15.40
C GLU A 37 -2.30 8.38 -16.35
N ASN A 38 -2.33 8.63 -17.66
CA ASN A 38 -1.72 7.76 -18.67
C ASN A 38 -2.28 6.33 -18.70
N VAL A 39 -3.61 6.19 -18.64
CA VAL A 39 -4.26 4.89 -18.81
C VAL A 39 -4.20 4.48 -20.28
N LEU A 40 -3.23 3.63 -20.63
CA LEU A 40 -2.95 3.17 -22.00
C LEU A 40 -4.05 2.28 -22.61
N LYS A 41 -4.95 1.73 -21.78
CA LYS A 41 -6.07 0.89 -22.21
C LYS A 41 -7.39 1.63 -22.07
N LYS A 42 -8.35 1.35 -22.96
CA LYS A 42 -9.76 1.73 -22.78
C LYS A 42 -10.34 0.98 -21.57
N VAL A 43 -10.18 1.56 -20.38
CA VAL A 43 -10.84 1.10 -19.15
C VAL A 43 -12.27 1.63 -19.12
N LYS A 44 -13.19 0.85 -18.58
CA LYS A 44 -14.58 1.24 -18.36
C LYS A 44 -14.85 1.41 -16.87
N ILE A 45 -15.83 2.24 -16.54
CA ILE A 45 -16.37 2.33 -15.18
C ILE A 45 -16.89 0.95 -14.77
N GLY A 46 -16.50 0.49 -13.59
CA GLY A 46 -16.82 -0.85 -13.06
C GLY A 46 -15.83 -1.95 -13.40
N ASP A 47 -14.79 -1.67 -14.23
CA ASP A 47 -13.74 -2.65 -14.48
C ASP A 47 -12.99 -2.97 -13.19
N LYS A 48 -12.84 -4.27 -12.91
CA LYS A 48 -11.94 -4.78 -11.87
C LYS A 48 -10.52 -4.77 -12.40
N VAL A 49 -9.64 -4.08 -11.70
CA VAL A 49 -8.24 -3.95 -12.06
C VAL A 49 -7.39 -4.19 -10.83
N ASP A 50 -6.17 -4.67 -11.03
CA ASP A 50 -5.20 -4.78 -9.95
C ASP A 50 -4.32 -3.53 -9.90
N ALA A 51 -4.23 -2.93 -8.72
CA ALA A 51 -3.26 -1.88 -8.41
C ALA A 51 -1.97 -2.53 -7.91
N LEU A 52 -0.87 -2.26 -8.62
CA LEU A 52 0.45 -2.74 -8.22
C LEU A 52 1.11 -1.71 -7.32
N ILE A 53 1.33 -2.07 -6.07
CA ILE A 53 1.97 -1.21 -5.07
C ILE A 53 3.33 -1.79 -4.70
N ARG A 54 4.37 -0.97 -4.78
CA ARG A 54 5.68 -1.32 -4.26
C ARG A 54 5.76 -0.94 -2.77
N PRO A 55 6.35 -1.78 -1.91
CA PRO A 55 6.42 -1.55 -0.47
C PRO A 55 7.16 -0.26 -0.11
N GLU A 56 8.16 0.13 -0.91
CA GLU A 56 8.90 1.38 -0.71
C GLU A 56 8.04 2.65 -0.85
N PHE A 57 6.84 2.55 -1.44
CA PHE A 57 5.89 3.67 -1.51
C PHE A 57 4.89 3.72 -0.36
N ILE A 58 4.86 2.70 0.50
CA ILE A 58 3.96 2.64 1.64
C ILE A 58 4.63 3.33 2.82
N HIS A 59 4.01 4.38 3.34
CA HIS A 59 4.48 5.10 4.51
C HIS A 59 3.53 4.81 5.68
N LEU A 60 4.10 4.53 6.85
CA LEU A 60 3.34 4.40 8.08
C LEU A 60 3.22 5.77 8.73
N ASP A 61 2.04 6.12 9.23
CA ASP A 61 1.80 7.35 9.97
C ASP A 61 1.01 6.99 11.24
N LYS A 62 1.21 7.75 12.32
CA LYS A 62 0.55 7.55 13.61
C LYS A 62 -0.84 8.18 13.65
N ASP A 63 -1.11 9.13 12.77
CA ASP A 63 -2.41 9.80 12.71
C ASP A 63 -3.43 8.98 11.92
N PHE A 64 -4.20 8.16 12.65
CA PHE A 64 -5.28 7.34 12.09
C PHE A 64 -6.41 8.17 11.46
N ASN A 65 -6.56 9.46 11.79
CA ASN A 65 -7.62 10.32 11.25
C ASN A 65 -7.19 11.03 9.96
N LYS A 66 -5.89 11.03 9.65
CA LYS A 66 -5.32 11.73 8.51
C LYS A 66 -5.48 10.95 7.18
N TYR A 67 -5.56 9.62 7.23
CA TYR A 67 -5.62 8.77 6.03
C TYR A 67 -6.87 7.88 6.00
N LYS A 68 -7.34 7.57 4.79
CA LYS A 68 -8.53 6.72 4.58
C LYS A 68 -8.20 5.22 4.61
N VAL A 69 -6.92 4.88 4.46
CA VAL A 69 -6.41 3.51 4.50
C VAL A 69 -5.77 3.29 5.86
N THR A 70 -6.30 2.34 6.62
CA THR A 70 -5.73 1.89 7.90
C THR A 70 -5.43 0.40 7.84
N GLY A 71 -4.44 -0.03 8.61
CA GLY A 71 -4.02 -1.42 8.68
C GLY A 71 -3.55 -1.81 10.07
N THR A 72 -3.46 -3.10 10.33
CA THR A 72 -2.96 -3.63 11.59
C THR A 72 -1.56 -4.20 11.40
N ILE A 73 -0.60 -3.75 12.21
CA ILE A 73 0.73 -4.36 12.23
C ILE A 73 0.62 -5.76 12.87
N LYS A 74 0.92 -6.80 12.09
CA LYS A 74 0.97 -8.19 12.53
C LYS A 74 2.34 -8.59 13.06
N GLU A 75 3.41 -8.14 12.41
CA GLU A 75 4.79 -8.50 12.75
C GLU A 75 5.72 -7.30 12.62
N ARG A 76 6.78 -7.29 13.42
CA ARG A 76 7.87 -6.30 13.37
C ARG A 76 9.21 -7.02 13.41
N THR A 77 10.07 -6.74 12.45
CA THR A 77 11.41 -7.29 12.33
C THR A 77 12.43 -6.17 12.36
N PHE A 78 13.26 -6.15 13.39
CA PHE A 78 14.31 -5.15 13.57
C PHE A 78 15.59 -5.62 12.86
N LEU A 79 16.04 -4.86 11.87
CA LEU A 79 17.22 -5.17 11.05
C LEU A 79 18.40 -4.23 11.35
N GLY A 80 18.42 -3.60 12.53
CA GLY A 80 19.43 -2.62 12.93
C GLY A 80 19.18 -1.24 12.35
N GLU A 81 19.38 -1.08 11.04
CA GLU A 81 19.26 0.21 10.33
C GLU A 81 17.83 0.53 9.86
N LYS A 82 16.94 -0.46 9.93
CA LYS A 82 15.54 -0.32 9.56
C LYS A 82 14.66 -1.30 10.33
N VAL A 83 13.37 -1.02 10.36
CA VAL A 83 12.34 -1.94 10.85
C VAL A 83 11.44 -2.34 9.70
N GLU A 84 11.25 -3.63 9.52
CA GLU A 84 10.26 -4.19 8.59
C GLU A 84 8.98 -4.53 9.36
N TYR A 85 7.85 -4.09 8.82
CA TYR A 85 6.52 -4.32 9.37
C TYR A 85 5.75 -5.20 8.41
N ILE A 86 5.07 -6.21 8.92
CA ILE A 86 3.98 -6.85 8.19
C ILE A 86 2.69 -6.16 8.61
N VAL A 87 2.03 -5.49 7.68
CA VAL A 87 0.79 -4.76 7.91
C VAL A 87 -0.34 -5.45 7.15
N SER A 88 -1.41 -5.79 7.85
CA SER A 88 -2.63 -6.33 7.26
C SER A 88 -3.60 -5.20 6.95
N ILE A 89 -3.95 -5.04 5.67
CA ILE A 89 -4.89 -4.04 5.18
C ILE A 89 -6.00 -4.78 4.43
N ASP A 90 -7.23 -4.73 4.95
CA ASP A 90 -8.39 -5.44 4.37
C ASP A 90 -8.09 -6.94 4.04
N GLY A 91 -7.29 -7.61 4.88
CA GLY A 91 -6.91 -9.02 4.72
C GLY A 91 -5.71 -9.29 3.81
N ILE A 92 -5.11 -8.25 3.22
CA ILE A 92 -3.88 -8.33 2.43
C ILE A 92 -2.69 -7.98 3.33
N ASP A 93 -1.74 -8.90 3.43
CA ASP A 93 -0.52 -8.68 4.20
C ASP A 93 0.56 -8.05 3.31
N VAL A 94 0.91 -6.80 3.62
CA VAL A 94 1.94 -6.03 2.94
C VAL A 94 3.14 -5.82 3.86
N MET A 95 4.34 -5.95 3.30
CA MET A 95 5.56 -5.60 4.00
C MET A 95 5.86 -4.12 3.79
N VAL A 96 6.17 -3.41 4.86
CA VAL A 96 6.54 -2.00 4.84
C VAL A 96 7.87 -1.85 5.55
N SER A 97 8.80 -1.09 4.98
CA SER A 97 10.09 -0.82 5.62
C SER A 97 10.10 0.63 6.09
N SER A 98 10.51 0.88 7.34
CA SER A 98 10.81 2.22 7.83
C SER A 98 12.27 2.29 8.28
N SER A 99 13.00 3.28 7.78
CA SER A 99 14.37 3.61 8.18
C SER A 99 14.42 4.49 9.43
N ASP A 100 13.27 4.94 9.95
CA ASP A 100 13.17 5.66 11.22
C ASP A 100 12.40 4.80 12.25
N PRO A 101 13.10 3.94 13.02
CA PRO A 101 12.48 3.18 14.10
C PRO A 101 11.84 4.08 15.15
N GLY A 102 12.39 5.29 15.36
CA GLY A 102 11.98 6.32 16.31
C GLY A 102 10.57 6.84 16.09
N GLU A 103 10.25 7.10 14.82
CA GLU A 103 9.06 7.83 14.44
C GLU A 103 7.77 7.02 14.59
N HIS A 104 7.83 5.68 14.61
CA HIS A 104 6.65 4.80 14.76
C HIS A 104 6.50 4.17 16.17
N MET A 105 7.36 4.57 17.12
CA MET A 105 7.48 3.98 18.47
C MET A 105 6.45 4.44 19.53
N GLN A 106 5.27 4.98 19.18
CA GLN A 106 4.29 5.32 20.23
C GLN A 106 3.37 4.14 20.55
N PHE A 107 3.70 3.48 21.65
CA PHE A 107 2.79 2.67 22.42
C PHE A 107 2.10 3.56 23.46
N SER A 108 0.77 3.56 23.49
CA SER A 108 0.03 3.69 24.76
C SER A 108 -0.53 2.30 25.07
N GLY A 109 0.31 1.45 25.65
CA GLY A 109 -0.18 0.30 26.38
C GLY A 109 -0.73 0.81 27.71
N LEU A 110 -2.04 1.04 27.77
CA LEU A 110 -2.75 1.07 29.04
C LEU A 110 -3.13 -0.37 29.38
N TYR A 111 -2.59 -0.86 30.49
CA TYR A 111 -3.24 -1.89 31.30
C TYR A 111 -4.58 -1.36 31.82
#